data_AF-A0A9P1HH42-F1
#
_entry.id   AF-A0A9P1HH42-F1
#
_cell.length_a   1.000
_cell.length_b   1.000
_cell.length_c   1.000
_cell.angle_alpha   90.00
_cell.angle_beta   90.00
_cell.angle_gamma   90.00
#
_symmetry.space_group_name_H-M   'P 1'
#
loop_
_entity.id
_entity.type
_entity.pdbx_description
1 polymer ?
#
loop_
_entity_poly.entity_id
_entity_poly.type
_entity_poly.pdbx_seq_one_letter_code
_entity_poly.pdbx_strand_id
1 'polypeptide(L)'
;MTNKYAEGYPGKRYYGGCEFVDIVEQLAIDRAKELFGADYANVQPHSGSQANFAVYTALLEPGDTVLGMNLAHGGHLTHGSPVNFSGKLYNIVPYGIDAT
;
A
#
# COMPACT_ATOMS: atom_id res chain seq x y z
N MET A 1 13.61 -0.24 17.88
CA MET A 1 13.78 0.52 16.62
C MET A 1 12.97 1.83 16.58
N THR A 2 12.19 2.19 17.61
CA THR A 2 11.24 3.33 17.55
C THR A 2 11.87 4.72 17.66
N ASN A 3 13.13 4.82 18.09
CA ASN A 3 13.79 6.11 18.37
C ASN A 3 14.63 6.61 17.19
N LYS A 4 14.63 5.90 16.05
CA LYS A 4 15.39 6.28 14.87
C LYS A 4 14.44 6.75 13.77
N TYR A 5 14.64 7.98 13.33
CA TYR A 5 13.99 8.54 12.16
C TYR A 5 14.85 8.25 10.92
N ALA A 6 14.29 7.57 9.92
CA ALA A 6 15.04 6.99 8.79
C ALA A 6 14.29 7.15 7.46
N GLU A 7 13.87 8.37 7.14
CA GLU A 7 13.21 8.66 5.86
C GLU A 7 14.11 8.35 4.65
N GLY A 8 13.48 7.87 3.58
CA GLY A 8 14.13 7.36 2.38
C GLY A 8 14.13 5.83 2.35
N TYR A 9 15.03 5.25 1.57
CA TYR A 9 15.20 3.80 1.41
C TYR A 9 16.61 3.38 1.84
N PRO A 10 16.89 2.09 2.08
CA PRO A 10 18.23 1.60 2.39
C PRO A 10 19.29 2.13 1.41
N GLY A 11 20.39 2.68 1.94
CA GLY A 11 21.47 3.28 1.15
C GLY A 11 21.14 4.66 0.51
N LYS A 12 19.90 5.14 0.62
CA LYS A 12 19.45 6.45 0.11
C LYS A 12 18.55 7.14 1.15
N ARG A 13 19.13 7.39 2.32
CA ARG A 13 18.46 8.07 3.44
C ARG A 13 18.64 9.58 3.39
N TYR A 14 17.65 10.32 3.88
CA TYR A 14 17.76 11.76 4.06
C TYR A 14 18.56 12.14 5.32
N TYR A 15 18.77 11.19 6.25
CA TYR A 15 19.47 11.40 7.51
C TYR A 15 20.58 10.37 7.73
N GLY A 16 21.66 10.79 8.38
CA GLY A 16 22.77 9.92 8.77
C GLY A 16 22.46 9.00 9.95
N GLY A 17 23.31 8.00 10.18
CA GLY A 17 23.20 7.08 11.32
C GLY A 17 22.07 6.05 11.21
N CYS A 18 21.78 5.59 9.98
CA CYS A 18 20.70 4.63 9.68
C CYS A 18 21.22 3.22 9.37
N GLU A 19 22.49 2.92 9.64
CA GLU A 19 23.20 1.70 9.24
C GLU A 19 22.46 0.43 9.69
N PHE A 20 22.01 0.41 10.95
CA PHE A 20 21.26 -0.72 11.48
C PHE A 20 19.81 -0.78 10.99
N VAL A 21 19.21 0.36 10.65
CA VAL A 21 17.85 0.41 10.08
C VAL A 21 17.84 -0.13 8.66
N ASP A 22 18.87 0.21 7.88
CA ASP A 22 19.05 -0.28 6.51
C ASP A 22 19.16 -1.80 6.46
N ILE A 23 19.92 -2.39 7.38
CA ILE A 23 20.04 -3.86 7.50
C ILE A 23 18.67 -4.49 7.80
N VAL A 24 17.92 -3.95 8.76
CA VAL A 24 16.61 -4.50 9.15
C VAL A 24 15.59 -4.37 8.02
N GLU A 25 15.55 -3.21 7.36
CA GLU A 25 14.61 -2.97 6.26
C GLU A 25 14.95 -3.82 5.04
N GLN A 26 16.23 -3.93 4.66
CA GLN A 26 16.65 -4.79 3.54
C GLN A 26 16.33 -6.26 3.82
N LEU A 27 16.57 -6.74 5.04
CA LEU A 27 16.24 -8.12 5.41
C LEU A 27 14.72 -8.38 5.35
N ALA A 28 13.89 -7.41 5.71
CA ALA A 28 12.44 -7.52 5.60
C ALA A 28 11.99 -7.56 4.13
N ILE A 29 12.58 -6.72 3.27
CA ILE A 29 12.34 -6.73 1.82
C ILE A 29 12.70 -8.09 1.23
N ASP A 30 13.90 -8.59 1.50
CA ASP A 30 14.40 -9.84 0.94
C ASP A 30 13.54 -11.04 1.36
N ARG A 31 13.14 -11.10 2.63
CA ARG A 31 12.25 -12.15 3.14
C ARG A 31 10.85 -12.07 2.54
N ALA A 32 10.29 -10.87 2.36
CA ALA A 32 8.99 -10.71 1.70
C ALA A 32 9.05 -11.19 0.25
N LYS A 33 10.12 -10.81 -0.47
CA LYS A 33 10.37 -11.25 -1.85
C LYS A 33 10.51 -12.76 -1.95
N GLU A 34 11.29 -13.38 -1.07
CA GLU A 34 11.46 -14.84 -1.02
C GLU A 34 10.14 -15.56 -0.71
N LEU A 35 9.40 -15.09 0.31
CA LEU A 35 8.16 -15.71 0.76
C LEU A 35 7.07 -15.72 -0.33
N PHE A 36 6.94 -14.63 -1.10
CA PHE A 36 5.88 -14.46 -2.09
C PHE A 36 6.36 -14.63 -3.54
N GLY A 37 7.64 -14.91 -3.77
CA GLY A 37 8.23 -14.99 -5.11
C GLY A 37 8.16 -13.67 -5.89
N ALA A 38 8.32 -12.53 -5.21
CA ALA A 38 8.16 -11.20 -5.80
C ALA A 38 9.49 -10.57 -6.25
N ASP A 39 9.46 -9.82 -7.35
CA ASP A 39 10.63 -9.06 -7.83
C ASP A 39 10.98 -7.88 -6.92
N TYR A 40 9.98 -7.26 -6.31
CA TYR A 40 10.09 -6.07 -5.45
C TYR A 40 9.13 -6.14 -4.27
N ALA A 41 9.50 -5.50 -3.16
CA ALA A 41 8.63 -5.32 -2.00
C ALA A 41 8.90 -3.95 -1.34
N ASN A 42 7.83 -3.27 -0.92
CA ASN A 42 7.91 -2.10 -0.05
C ASN A 42 7.30 -2.46 1.31
N VAL A 43 8.10 -2.35 2.37
CA VAL A 43 7.73 -2.76 3.74
C VAL A 43 7.45 -1.58 4.68
N GLN A 44 7.35 -0.35 4.13
CA GLN A 44 7.14 0.88 4.90
C GLN A 44 5.67 1.26 5.22
N PRO A 45 4.63 0.84 4.46
CA PRO A 45 3.25 1.21 4.81
C PRO A 45 2.86 0.82 6.23
N HIS A 46 2.33 1.76 7.02
CA HIS A 46 2.02 1.51 8.43
C HIS A 46 0.80 0.62 8.64
N SER A 47 -0.04 0.44 7.61
CA SER A 47 -1.24 -0.40 7.64
C SER A 47 -1.67 -0.79 6.23
N GLY A 48 -2.56 -1.79 6.12
CA GLY A 48 -3.11 -2.21 4.82
C GLY A 48 -3.83 -1.08 4.07
N SER A 49 -4.56 -0.21 4.78
CA SER A 49 -5.26 0.92 4.14
C SER A 49 -4.30 1.93 3.51
N GLN A 50 -3.15 2.18 4.14
CA GLN A 50 -2.11 3.05 3.58
C GLN A 50 -1.33 2.38 2.45
N ALA A 51 -1.15 1.06 2.49
CA ALA A 51 -0.57 0.32 1.37
C ALA A 51 -1.43 0.48 0.10
N ASN A 52 -2.76 0.34 0.22
CA ASN A 52 -3.66 0.60 -0.91
C ASN A 52 -3.57 2.06 -1.36
N PHE A 53 -3.60 3.04 -0.44
CA PHE A 53 -3.46 4.45 -0.79
C PHE A 53 -2.18 4.75 -1.57
N ALA A 54 -1.05 4.16 -1.18
CA ALA A 54 0.23 4.33 -1.86
C ALA A 54 0.19 3.82 -3.31
N VAL A 55 -0.46 2.68 -3.56
CA VAL A 55 -0.62 2.14 -4.92
C VAL A 55 -1.50 3.04 -5.78
N TYR A 56 -2.63 3.49 -5.24
CA TYR A 56 -3.52 4.41 -5.98
C TYR A 56 -2.80 5.71 -6.34
N THR A 57 -2.09 6.32 -5.39
CA THR A 57 -1.39 7.59 -5.64
C THR A 57 -0.16 7.44 -6.54
N ALA A 58 0.44 6.25 -6.60
CA ALA A 58 1.58 6.00 -7.47
C ALA A 58 1.18 5.77 -8.93
N LEU A 59 -0.03 5.28 -9.18
CA LEU A 59 -0.45 4.78 -10.49
C LEU A 59 -1.63 5.52 -11.11
N LEU A 60 -2.39 6.29 -10.32
CA LEU A 60 -3.64 6.91 -10.73
C LEU A 60 -3.66 8.40 -10.34
N GLU A 61 -4.35 9.18 -11.16
CA GLU A 61 -4.73 10.55 -10.84
C GLU A 61 -6.15 10.60 -10.26
N PRO A 62 -6.49 11.60 -9.42
CA PRO A 62 -7.88 11.80 -8.99
C PRO A 62 -8.84 11.90 -10.17
N GLY A 63 -9.95 11.17 -10.11
CA GLY A 63 -10.93 11.04 -11.18
C GLY A 63 -10.76 9.81 -12.07
N ASP A 64 -9.59 9.14 -12.04
CA ASP A 64 -9.38 7.89 -12.78
C ASP A 64 -10.36 6.79 -12.35
N THR A 65 -10.65 5.88 -13.27
CA THR A 65 -11.65 4.82 -13.06
C THR A 65 -11.04 3.58 -12.45
N VAL A 66 -11.64 3.08 -11.36
CA VAL A 66 -11.20 1.87 -10.67
C VAL A 66 -12.36 0.90 -10.50
N LEU A 67 -12.14 -0.35 -10.88
CA LEU A 67 -13.06 -1.46 -10.63
C LEU A 67 -12.80 -2.05 -9.24
N GLY A 68 -13.81 -2.05 -8.37
CA GLY A 68 -13.68 -2.54 -6.99
C GLY A 68 -14.85 -3.42 -6.57
N MET A 69 -14.62 -4.40 -5.68
CA MET A 69 -15.72 -5.22 -5.17
C MET A 69 -16.60 -4.39 -4.23
N ASN A 70 -17.91 -4.46 -4.40
CA ASN A 70 -18.86 -3.78 -3.53
C ASN A 70 -18.69 -4.24 -2.07
N LEU A 71 -18.65 -3.29 -1.15
CA LEU A 71 -18.54 -3.53 0.30
C LEU A 71 -19.63 -4.48 0.81
N ALA A 72 -20.87 -4.34 0.33
CA ALA A 72 -21.98 -5.19 0.76
C ALA A 72 -21.80 -6.66 0.31
N HIS A 73 -20.96 -6.91 -0.68
CA HIS A 73 -20.72 -8.23 -1.26
C HIS A 73 -19.33 -8.79 -0.86
N GLY A 74 -18.67 -8.22 0.14
CA GLY A 74 -17.37 -8.71 0.66
C GLY A 74 -16.16 -7.85 0.27
N GLY A 75 -16.37 -6.70 -0.36
CA GLY A 75 -15.31 -5.72 -0.59
C GLY A 75 -14.74 -5.11 0.70
N HIS A 76 -13.70 -4.28 0.56
CA HIS A 76 -13.09 -3.55 1.67
C HIS A 76 -13.28 -2.03 1.49
N LEU A 77 -13.24 -1.26 2.58
CA LEU A 77 -13.48 0.19 2.54
C LEU A 77 -12.55 0.93 1.56
N THR A 78 -11.30 0.50 1.44
CA THR A 78 -10.31 1.09 0.53
C THR A 78 -10.45 0.66 -0.94
N HIS A 79 -11.45 -0.16 -1.27
CA HIS A 79 -11.73 -0.60 -2.64
C HIS A 79 -12.84 0.24 -3.29
N GLY A 80 -13.01 1.50 -2.85
CA GLY A 80 -13.92 2.45 -3.47
C GLY A 80 -15.19 2.77 -2.69
N SER A 81 -15.22 2.51 -1.37
CA SER A 81 -16.35 2.96 -0.54
C SER A 81 -16.48 4.49 -0.57
N PRO A 82 -17.68 5.09 -0.76
CA PRO A 82 -17.87 6.54 -0.83
C PRO A 82 -17.40 7.32 0.41
N VAL A 83 -17.30 6.65 1.56
CA VAL A 83 -16.83 7.28 2.81
C VAL A 83 -15.31 7.27 2.97
N ASN A 84 -14.59 6.49 2.16
CA ASN A 84 -13.13 6.34 2.18
C ASN A 84 -12.45 7.27 1.15
N PHE A 85 -11.13 7.46 1.24
CA PHE A 85 -10.37 8.23 0.24
C PHE A 85 -10.62 7.70 -1.18
N SER A 86 -10.69 6.38 -1.33
CA SER A 86 -10.81 5.71 -2.62
C SER A 86 -12.10 6.10 -3.35
N GLY A 87 -13.24 6.10 -2.66
CA GLY A 87 -14.51 6.54 -3.25
C GLY A 87 -14.68 8.07 -3.33
N LYS A 88 -13.88 8.85 -2.60
CA LYS A 88 -13.91 10.32 -2.67
C LYS A 88 -13.08 10.87 -3.82
N LEU A 89 -11.96 10.24 -4.13
CA LEU A 89 -10.96 10.76 -5.09
C LEU A 89 -11.06 10.13 -6.47
N TYR A 90 -11.61 8.92 -6.61
CA TYR A 90 -11.59 8.17 -7.86
C TYR A 90 -13.01 7.82 -8.32
N ASN A 91 -13.18 7.59 -9.63
CA ASN A 91 -14.43 7.11 -10.18
C ASN A 91 -14.54 5.59 -9.99
N ILE A 92 -15.35 5.13 -9.04
CA ILE A 92 -15.44 3.72 -8.70
C ILE A 92 -16.58 3.05 -9.47
N VAL A 93 -16.24 1.98 -10.19
CA VAL A 93 -17.22 1.05 -10.77
C VAL A 93 -17.28 -0.18 -9.86
N PRO A 94 -18.38 -0.42 -9.13
CA PRO A 94 -18.48 -1.58 -8.26
C PRO A 94 -18.88 -2.85 -9.03
N TYR A 95 -18.26 -3.99 -8.72
CA TYR A 95 -18.77 -5.31 -9.09
C TYR A 95 -19.26 -6.09 -7.86
N GLY A 96 -20.07 -7.12 -8.10
CA GLY A 96 -20.69 -7.95 -7.07
C GLY A 96 -20.63 -9.44 -7.40
N ILE A 97 -21.24 -10.25 -6.54
CA ILE A 97 -21.50 -11.67 -6.77
C ILE A 97 -22.97 -11.86 -7.16
N ASP A 98 -23.24 -12.92 -7.93
CA ASP A 98 -24.62 -13.32 -8.23
C ASP A 98 -25.32 -13.88 -6.98
N ALA A 99 -26.64 -13.73 -6.93
CA ALA A 99 -27.44 -14.39 -5.91
C ALA A 99 -27.41 -15.90 -6.14
N THR A 100 -27.10 -16.66 -5.09
CA THR A 100 -27.22 -18.12 -5.05
C THR A 100 -28.68 -18.55 -4.91
#